data_AF-A0A915LKQ8-F1
#
_entry.id   AF-A0A915LKQ8-F1
#
_cell.length_a   1.000
_cell.length_b   1.000
_cell.length_c   1.000
_cell.angle_alpha   90.00
_cell.angle_beta   90.00
_cell.angle_gamma   90.00
#
_symmetry.space_group_name_H-M   'P 1'
#
loop_
_entity.id
_entity.type
_entity.pdbx_description
1 polymer ?
#
loop_
_entity_poly.entity_id
_entity_poly.type
_entity_poly.pdbx_seq_one_letter_code
_entity_poly.pdbx_strand_id
1 'polypeptide(L)'
;NGVNAERRFRQNDSLERLFNAVFIHPECPEHFSLVVNFPFSRLYCAPDWYLNEFEQKENGEVVGAKQNEILIKTFAECGLKYSANVMVQDDDA
;
A
#
# COMPACT_ATOMS: atom_id res chain seq x y z
N ASN A 1 0.72 -8.98 14.78
CA ASN A 1 0.87 -10.44 14.67
C ASN A 1 1.71 -10.76 13.44
N GLY A 2 2.75 -11.59 13.57
CA GLY A 2 3.72 -11.91 12.50
C GLY A 2 3.18 -12.83 11.40
N VAL A 3 1.97 -12.57 10.92
CA VAL A 3 1.33 -13.35 9.86
C VAL A 3 1.93 -12.96 8.53
N ASN A 4 2.48 -13.95 7.84
CA ASN A 4 2.98 -13.81 6.49
C ASN A 4 1.93 -14.35 5.53
N ALA A 5 1.65 -13.58 4.48
CA ALA A 5 0.81 -14.01 3.37
C ALA A 5 1.65 -13.94 2.10
N GLU A 6 1.72 -15.04 1.37
CA GLU A 6 2.40 -15.09 0.09
C GLU A 6 1.37 -15.06 -1.03
N ARG A 7 1.45 -14.05 -1.89
CA ARG A 7 0.56 -13.92 -3.05
C ARG A 7 1.36 -13.56 -4.28
N ARG A 8 1.08 -14.24 -5.39
CA ARG A 8 1.70 -13.97 -6.69
C ARG A 8 0.85 -12.98 -7.46
N PHE A 9 1.45 -11.88 -7.87
CA PHE A 9 0.84 -10.86 -8.74
C PHE A 9 1.56 -10.85 -10.08
N ARG A 10 0.89 -10.39 -11.15
CA ARG A 10 1.57 -10.14 -12.42
C ARG A 10 2.28 -8.80 -12.33
N GLN A 11 3.43 -8.67 -13.00
CA GLN A 11 4.19 -7.42 -12.97
C GLN A 11 3.41 -6.22 -13.52
N ASN A 12 2.46 -6.48 -14.42
CA ASN A 12 1.59 -5.48 -15.04
C ASN A 12 0.28 -5.24 -14.26
N ASP A 13 0.10 -5.91 -13.12
CA ASP A 13 -1.01 -5.59 -12.21
C ASP A 13 -0.70 -4.30 -11.44
N SER A 14 -1.74 -3.53 -11.15
CA SER A 14 -1.67 -2.37 -10.28
C SER A 14 -1.40 -2.79 -8.84
N LEU A 15 -0.62 -1.98 -8.11
CA LEU A 15 -0.40 -2.18 -6.68
C LEU A 15 -1.70 -2.15 -5.86
N GLU A 16 -2.78 -1.58 -6.40
CA GLU A 16 -4.11 -1.64 -5.77
C GLU A 16 -4.55 -3.08 -5.49
N ARG A 17 -4.17 -4.05 -6.33
CA ARG A 17 -4.46 -5.47 -6.06
C ARG A 17 -3.77 -5.98 -4.80
N LEU A 18 -2.57 -5.49 -4.50
CA LEU A 18 -1.87 -5.81 -3.26
C LEU A 18 -2.61 -5.18 -2.08
N PHE A 19 -2.99 -3.91 -2.20
CA PHE A 19 -3.75 -3.22 -1.16
C PHE A 19 -5.05 -3.96 -0.85
N ASN A 20 -5.87 -4.26 -1.87
CA ASN A 20 -7.10 -5.01 -1.71
C ASN A 20 -6.86 -6.40 -1.12
N ALA A 21 -5.77 -7.08 -1.49
CA ALA A 21 -5.41 -8.36 -0.92
C ALA A 21 -5.12 -8.26 0.58
N VAL A 22 -4.48 -7.18 1.03
CA VAL A 22 -4.19 -6.92 2.45
C VAL A 22 -5.44 -6.47 3.19
N PHE A 23 -6.22 -5.56 2.61
CA PHE A 23 -7.43 -5.01 3.20
C PHE A 23 -8.49 -6.08 3.54
N ILE A 24 -8.61 -7.14 2.72
CA ILE A 24 -9.54 -8.25 3.00
C ILE A 24 -9.03 -9.21 4.09
N HIS A 25 -7.78 -9.07 4.55
CA HIS A 25 -7.26 -9.95 5.60
C HIS A 25 -7.87 -9.56 6.96
N PRO A 26 -8.35 -10.53 7.76
CA PRO A 26 -9.02 -10.24 9.03
C PRO A 26 -8.08 -9.72 10.13
N GLU A 27 -6.77 -9.84 9.92
CA GLU A 27 -5.74 -9.28 10.82
C GLU A 27 -5.17 -7.95 10.32
N CYS A 28 -5.71 -7.40 9.22
CA CYS A 28 -5.33 -6.07 8.76
C CYS A 28 -5.94 -5.02 9.70
N PRO A 29 -5.15 -4.06 10.19
CA PRO A 29 -5.70 -3.00 11.01
C PRO A 29 -6.50 -2.01 10.17
N GLU A 30 -7.32 -1.18 10.83
CA GLU A 30 -8.15 -0.17 10.16
C GLU A 30 -7.30 0.87 9.43
N HIS A 31 -6.17 1.29 10.03
CA HIS A 31 -5.23 2.22 9.42
C HIS A 31 -3.86 1.56 9.24
N PHE A 32 -3.55 1.18 8.00
CA PHE A 32 -2.24 0.64 7.64
C PHE A 32 -1.58 1.34 6.47
N SER A 33 -0.25 1.29 6.52
CA SER A 33 0.67 1.62 5.44
C SER A 33 1.38 0.36 4.94
N LEU A 34 1.49 0.21 3.63
CA LEU A 34 2.29 -0.86 3.03
C LEU A 34 3.69 -0.34 2.74
N VAL A 35 4.71 -1.03 3.27
CA VAL A 35 6.12 -0.69 3.05
C VAL A 35 6.87 -1.88 2.51
N VAL A 36 7.83 -1.64 1.63
CA VAL A 36 8.78 -2.66 1.17
C VAL A 36 10.08 -2.53 1.94
N ASN A 37 10.76 -3.64 2.24
CA ASN A 37 12.02 -3.60 2.99
C ASN A 37 13.25 -3.29 2.11
N PHE A 38 13.23 -3.60 0.80
CA PHE A 38 14.42 -3.47 -0.06
C PHE A 38 14.09 -2.99 -1.49
N PRO A 39 14.46 -1.75 -1.86
CA PRO A 39 14.84 -0.65 -0.96
C PRO A 39 13.69 -0.29 -0.01
N PHE A 40 13.99 0.24 1.18
CA PHE A 40 12.93 0.67 2.10
C PHE A 40 12.12 1.79 1.45
N SER A 41 10.84 1.57 1.20
CA SER A 41 9.96 2.54 0.54
C SER A 41 8.50 2.27 0.87
N ARG A 42 7.72 3.33 1.10
CA ARG A 42 6.26 3.24 1.24
C ARG A 42 5.62 3.01 -0.12
N LEU A 43 4.74 2.02 -0.21
CA LEU A 43 3.98 1.72 -1.41
C LEU A 43 2.73 2.61 -1.44
N TYR A 44 2.66 3.51 -2.41
CA TYR A 44 1.45 4.27 -2.72
C TYR A 44 0.50 3.40 -3.53
N CYS A 45 -0.19 2.50 -2.82
CA CYS A 45 -1.07 1.49 -3.41
C CYS A 45 -2.51 1.56 -2.89
N ALA A 46 -2.77 2.46 -1.95
CA ALA A 46 -4.11 2.69 -1.44
C ALA A 46 -4.97 3.42 -2.49
N PRO A 47 -6.21 2.96 -2.70
CA PRO A 47 -7.16 3.62 -3.58
C PRO A 47 -7.65 4.94 -3.00
N ASP A 48 -8.13 5.83 -3.87
CA ASP A 48 -8.55 7.19 -3.52
C ASP A 48 -9.59 7.22 -2.38
N TRP A 49 -10.54 6.27 -2.37
CA TRP A 49 -11.55 6.17 -1.31
C TRP A 49 -10.94 5.91 0.08
N TYR A 50 -9.88 5.09 0.15
CA TYR A 50 -9.19 4.79 1.41
C TYR A 50 -8.36 6.00 1.85
N LEU A 51 -7.64 6.64 0.92
CA LEU A 51 -6.87 7.85 1.23
C LEU A 51 -7.79 8.98 1.72
N ASN A 52 -8.94 9.16 1.08
CA ASN A 52 -9.91 10.16 1.50
C ASN A 52 -10.51 9.86 2.88
N GLU A 53 -10.65 8.60 3.28
CA GLU A 53 -11.19 8.23 4.59
C GLU A 53 -10.13 8.29 5.71
N PHE A 54 -8.88 7.89 5.42
CA PHE A 54 -7.83 7.68 6.42
C PHE A 54 -6.70 8.72 6.39
N GLU A 55 -6.20 9.17 5.23
CA GLU A 55 -5.10 10.16 5.15
C GLU A 55 -5.53 11.60 5.47
N GLN A 56 -6.84 11.87 5.63
CA GLN A 56 -7.33 13.21 6.01
C GLN A 56 -6.96 13.64 7.45
N LYS A 57 -6.35 12.78 8.28
CA LYS A 57 -6.24 13.04 9.72
C LYS A 57 -4.84 13.39 10.26
N GLU A 58 -3.76 13.12 9.53
CA GLU A 58 -2.42 13.25 10.09
C GLU A 58 -1.61 14.39 9.44
N ASN A 59 -1.78 15.65 9.88
CA ASN A 59 -0.80 16.74 9.70
C ASN A 59 -0.97 17.73 8.53
N GLY A 60 -2.13 17.85 7.87
CA GLY A 60 -2.42 19.02 7.00
C GLY A 60 -1.53 19.20 5.76
N GLU A 61 -0.49 18.39 5.59
CA GLU A 61 0.17 18.09 4.34
C GLU A 61 -0.50 16.86 3.74
N VAL A 62 -1.41 17.13 2.80
CA VAL A 62 -1.92 16.14 1.87
C VAL A 62 -0.76 15.60 1.03
N VAL A 63 -0.04 14.60 1.54
CA VAL A 63 0.87 13.75 0.76
C VAL A 63 0.06 12.78 -0.10
N GLY A 64 -0.88 13.31 -0.87
CA GLY A 64 -1.71 12.54 -1.79
C GLY A 64 -2.79 13.35 -2.49
N ALA A 65 -3.46 14.27 -1.79
CA ALA A 65 -4.69 14.90 -2.29
C ALA A 65 -4.55 16.38 -2.73
N LYS A 66 -3.35 16.81 -3.16
CA LYS A 66 -3.23 18.04 -3.96
C LYS A 66 -2.46 17.80 -5.25
N GLN A 67 -3.26 17.53 -6.28
CA GLN A 67 -2.99 17.62 -7.72
C GLN A 67 -2.59 16.31 -8.40
N ASN A 68 -3.43 15.93 -9.35
CA ASN A 68 -3.31 14.80 -10.29
C ASN A 68 -3.43 13.41 -9.66
N GLU A 69 -4.52 12.72 -10.02
CA GLU A 69 -4.56 11.29 -10.31
C GLU A 69 -3.36 10.53 -9.73
N ILE A 70 -3.46 10.07 -8.48
CA ILE A 70 -2.47 9.13 -7.91
C ILE A 70 -2.59 7.87 -8.76
N LEU A 71 -1.82 7.85 -9.85
CA LEU A 71 -1.82 6.75 -10.78
C LEU A 71 -1.17 5.60 -10.05
N ILE A 72 -1.99 4.69 -9.51
CA ILE A 72 -1.52 3.54 -8.76
C ILE A 72 -0.59 2.76 -9.68
N LYS A 73 0.70 2.84 -9.38
CA LYS A 73 1.74 2.25 -10.21
C LYS A 73 1.58 0.74 -10.25
N THR A 74 2.12 0.14 -11.30
CA THR A 74 2.23 -1.31 -11.39
C THR A 74 3.42 -1.83 -10.57
N PHE A 75 3.42 -3.13 -10.24
CA PHE A 75 4.57 -3.77 -9.59
C PHE A 75 5.87 -3.56 -10.38
N ALA A 76 5.80 -3.59 -11.72
CA ALA A 76 6.94 -3.34 -12.59
C ALA A 76 7.53 -1.94 -12.42
N GLU A 77 6.68 -0.91 -12.32
CA GLU A 77 7.09 0.49 -12.15
C GLU A 77 7.67 0.77 -10.76
N CYS A 78 7.24 0.02 -9.76
CA CYS A 78 7.80 0.09 -8.40
C CYS A 78 9.10 -0.73 -8.26
N GLY A 79 9.57 -1.38 -9.33
CA GLY A 79 10.77 -2.22 -9.29
C GLY A 79 10.55 -3.59 -8.63
N LEU A 80 9.31 -3.96 -8.32
CA LEU A 80 8.91 -5.24 -7.75
C LEU A 80 8.81 -6.32 -8.84
N LYS A 81 9.92 -6.51 -9.56
CA LYS A 81 10.02 -7.46 -10.69
C LYS A 81 10.13 -8.93 -10.22
N TYR A 82 10.51 -9.13 -8.96
CA TYR A 82 10.76 -10.43 -8.34
C TYR A 82 10.01 -10.53 -7.00
N SER A 83 10.25 -11.61 -6.25
CA SER A 83 9.76 -11.77 -4.88
C SER A 83 10.25 -10.61 -4.01
N ALA A 84 9.32 -9.83 -3.48
CA ALA A 84 9.58 -8.74 -2.55
C ALA A 84 8.83 -9.00 -1.24
N ASN A 85 9.46 -8.61 -0.13
CA ASN A 85 8.80 -8.64 1.16
C ASN A 85 8.09 -7.30 1.37
N VAL A 86 6.77 -7.36 1.52
CA VAL A 86 5.93 -6.22 1.85
C VAL A 86 5.47 -6.39 3.29
N MET A 87 5.68 -5.35 4.07
CA MET A 87 5.28 -5.29 5.47
C MET A 87 4.05 -4.39 5.61
N VAL A 88 3.09 -4.85 6.39
CA VAL A 88 1.93 -4.07 6.81
C VAL A 88 2.33 -3.35 8.09
N GLN A 89 2.41 -2.03 8.02
CA GLN A 89 2.67 -1.18 9.17
C GLN A 89 1.33 -0.64 9.65
N ASP A 90 0.99 -0.94 10.90
CA ASP A 90 -0.13 -0.29 11.59
C ASP A 90 0.29 1.14 11.93
N ASP A 91 -0.55 2.09 11.57
CA ASP A 91 -0.25 3.53 11.70
C ASP A 91 -0.86 4.12 12.99
N ASP A 92 -1.81 3.42 13.61
CA ASP A 92 -2.43 3.79 14.90
C ASP A 92 -1.64 3.28 16.13
N ALA A 93 -0.50 2.60 15.94
CA ALA A 93 0.28 1.90 16.98
C ALA A 93 1.26 2.76 17.79
#